data_AF-A0A7H4MP93-F1
#
_entry.id   AF-A0A7H4MP93-F1
#
_cell.length_a   1.000
_cell.length_b   1.000
_cell.length_c   1.000
_cell.angle_alpha   90.00
_cell.angle_beta   90.00
_cell.angle_gamma   90.00
#
_symmetry.space_group_name_H-M   'P 1'
#
loop_
_entity.id
_entity.type
_entity.pdbx_description
1 polymer ?
#
loop_
_entity_poly.entity_id
_entity_poly.type
_entity_poly.pdbx_seq_one_letter_code
_entity_poly.pdbx_strand_id
1 'polypeptide(L)'
;MMRAGTKGRRQALIFMITNSGHDKTSVCYDYHEYGRKVSAGSIEDDSFFAFICSLDEGDDPFKDESCWKKANPSLGHTFEESYLREQVTQARGMPSKESIVRRLNFCQWVDAANPWMSSDVWMGCEENFDPDELEGEECYGGLDLSGSRDLTAPGAVFSKTTQVAGGVLDTQRYLARTG
;
A
#
# COMPACT_ATOMS: atom_id res chain seq x y z
N MET A 1 -15.03 -8.05 21.20
CA MET A 1 -15.68 -7.12 22.16
C MET A 1 -17.09 -6.69 21.72
N MET A 2 -17.32 -6.28 20.46
CA MET A 2 -18.66 -5.83 19.99
C MET A 2 -19.80 -6.85 20.13
N ARG A 3 -19.58 -8.13 19.78
CA ARG A 3 -20.60 -9.19 19.94
C ARG A 3 -20.97 -9.48 21.40
N ALA A 4 -20.12 -9.19 22.38
CA ALA A 4 -20.42 -9.55 23.78
C ALA A 4 -21.63 -8.76 24.35
N GLY A 5 -21.87 -7.55 23.84
CA GLY A 5 -22.99 -6.68 24.26
C GLY A 5 -24.37 -7.14 23.78
N THR A 6 -24.45 -8.20 22.98
CA THR A 6 -25.73 -8.71 22.43
C THR A 6 -26.28 -9.93 23.14
N LYS A 7 -25.57 -10.48 24.14
CA LYS A 7 -25.88 -11.76 24.81
C LYS A 7 -27.34 -11.93 25.26
N GLY A 8 -28.00 -10.86 25.71
CA GLY A 8 -29.40 -10.90 26.18
C GLY A 8 -30.46 -10.73 25.08
N ARG A 9 -30.08 -10.44 23.83
CA ARG A 9 -31.00 -10.12 22.73
C ARG A 9 -31.13 -11.32 21.78
N ARG A 10 -32.33 -11.88 21.67
CA ARG A 10 -32.62 -13.05 20.81
C ARG A 10 -32.38 -12.81 19.31
N GLN A 11 -32.54 -11.58 18.84
CA GLN A 11 -32.34 -11.20 17.43
C GLN A 11 -31.54 -9.90 17.37
N ALA A 12 -30.29 -9.96 17.83
CA ALA A 12 -29.41 -8.79 17.77
C ALA A 12 -28.88 -8.60 16.35
N LEU A 13 -29.02 -7.38 15.81
CA LEU A 13 -28.35 -6.96 14.60
C LEU A 13 -27.18 -6.04 14.97
N ILE A 14 -25.99 -6.34 14.46
CA ILE A 14 -24.84 -5.44 14.49
C ILE A 14 -24.63 -4.97 13.06
N PHE A 15 -24.73 -3.67 12.84
CA PHE A 15 -24.50 -3.05 11.54
C PHE A 15 -23.22 -2.21 11.61
N MET A 16 -22.27 -2.50 10.74
CA MET A 16 -20.96 -1.86 10.71
C MET A 16 -20.74 -1.27 9.33
N ILE A 17 -20.47 0.03 9.29
CA ILE A 17 -19.97 0.71 8.10
C ILE A 17 -18.51 1.01 8.39
N THR A 18 -17.63 0.57 7.50
CA THR A 18 -16.20 0.82 7.59
C THR A 18 -15.64 1.13 6.21
N ASN A 19 -14.42 1.67 6.18
CA ASN A 19 -13.65 1.87 4.96
C ASN A 19 -12.24 1.32 5.21
N SER A 20 -11.48 1.11 4.13
CA SER A 20 -10.10 0.67 4.24
C SER A 20 -9.27 1.68 5.05
N GLY A 21 -8.29 1.14 5.76
CA GLY A 21 -7.45 1.86 6.71
C GLY A 21 -5.98 1.83 6.32
N HIS A 22 -5.16 2.36 7.21
CA HIS A 22 -3.70 2.19 7.19
C HIS A 22 -3.18 1.28 8.31
N ASP A 23 -4.07 0.87 9.22
CA ASP A 23 -3.73 0.03 10.37
C ASP A 23 -4.34 -1.37 10.19
N LYS A 24 -3.48 -2.33 9.82
CA LYS A 24 -3.84 -3.75 9.65
C LYS A 24 -3.95 -4.50 10.99
N THR A 25 -3.74 -3.84 12.12
CA THR A 25 -4.02 -4.39 13.46
C THR A 25 -5.36 -3.91 14.04
N SER A 26 -6.08 -3.09 13.27
CA SER A 26 -7.35 -2.53 13.70
C SER A 26 -8.49 -3.54 13.67
N VAL A 27 -9.50 -3.32 14.51
CA VAL A 27 -10.76 -4.10 14.52
C VAL A 27 -11.45 -4.06 13.15
N CYS A 28 -11.31 -2.96 12.40
CA CYS A 28 -11.85 -2.84 11.05
C CYS A 28 -11.18 -3.81 10.08
N TYR A 29 -9.86 -3.97 10.18
CA TYR A 29 -9.11 -4.92 9.35
C TYR A 29 -9.49 -6.36 9.70
N ASP A 30 -9.59 -6.69 10.98
CA ASP A 30 -10.00 -8.03 11.44
C ASP A 30 -11.36 -8.43 10.86
N TYR A 31 -12.36 -7.55 10.94
CA TYR A 31 -13.70 -7.81 10.38
C TYR A 31 -13.71 -7.80 8.85
N HIS A 32 -12.87 -7.00 8.20
CA HIS A 32 -12.70 -7.01 6.75
C HIS A 32 -12.17 -8.38 6.29
N GLU A 33 -11.09 -8.87 6.88
CA GLU A 33 -10.52 -10.18 6.51
C GLU A 33 -11.45 -11.35 6.86
N TYR A 34 -12.16 -11.25 7.99
CA TYR A 34 -13.20 -12.23 8.32
C TYR A 34 -14.31 -12.25 7.26
N GLY A 35 -14.85 -11.07 6.91
CA GLY A 35 -15.87 -10.94 5.87
C GLY A 35 -15.40 -11.44 4.51
N ARG A 36 -14.16 -11.14 4.11
CA ARG A 36 -13.55 -11.65 2.87
C ARG A 36 -13.51 -13.18 2.84
N LYS A 37 -13.11 -13.82 3.95
CA LYS A 37 -13.06 -15.29 4.06
C LYS A 37 -14.45 -15.93 4.04
N VAL A 38 -15.44 -15.30 4.67
CA VAL A 38 -16.84 -15.75 4.61
C VAL A 38 -17.38 -15.64 3.19
N SER A 39 -17.22 -14.48 2.53
CA SER A 39 -17.66 -14.28 1.15
C SER A 39 -16.95 -15.20 0.14
N ALA A 40 -15.70 -15.58 0.40
CA ALA A 40 -14.97 -16.54 -0.40
C ALA A 40 -15.32 -18.01 -0.11
N GLY A 41 -16.22 -18.28 0.85
CA GLY A 41 -16.59 -19.64 1.27
C GLY A 41 -15.47 -20.39 2.01
N SER A 42 -14.41 -19.70 2.42
CA SER A 42 -13.32 -20.30 3.22
C SER A 42 -13.72 -20.48 4.69
N ILE A 43 -14.72 -19.72 5.15
CA ILE A 43 -15.34 -19.83 6.47
C ILE A 43 -16.86 -19.88 6.26
N GLU A 44 -17.54 -20.84 6.87
CA GLU A 44 -19.00 -20.88 6.91
C GLU A 44 -19.51 -20.21 8.20
N ASP A 45 -20.13 -19.03 8.07
CA ASP A 45 -20.87 -18.35 9.15
C ASP A 45 -22.11 -17.65 8.57
N ASP A 46 -23.26 -18.33 8.62
CA ASP A 46 -24.55 -17.80 8.15
C ASP A 46 -25.06 -16.61 8.99
N SER A 47 -24.47 -16.36 10.17
CA SER A 47 -24.80 -15.20 11.01
C SER A 47 -24.06 -13.93 10.60
N PHE A 48 -23.16 -14.00 9.62
CA PHE A 48 -22.32 -12.89 9.19
C PHE A 48 -22.53 -12.60 7.70
N PHE A 49 -23.12 -11.45 7.41
CA PHE A 49 -23.23 -10.93 6.06
C PHE A 49 -22.15 -9.87 5.81
N ALA A 50 -21.39 -10.03 4.73
CA ALA A 50 -20.38 -9.08 4.29
C ALA A 50 -20.70 -8.58 2.87
N PHE A 51 -20.76 -7.26 2.71
CA PHE A 51 -20.78 -6.62 1.40
C PHE A 51 -19.52 -5.76 1.28
N ILE A 52 -18.56 -6.23 0.48
CA ILE A 52 -17.23 -5.62 0.34
C ILE A 52 -17.06 -5.23 -1.13
N CYS A 53 -16.81 -3.94 -1.36
CA CYS A 53 -16.46 -3.40 -2.67
C CYS A 53 -15.04 -2.85 -2.56
N SER A 54 -14.09 -3.53 -3.20
CA SER A 54 -12.68 -3.16 -3.22
C SER A 54 -12.09 -3.50 -4.57
N LEU A 55 -10.91 -2.94 -4.85
CA LEU A 55 -10.12 -3.33 -6.01
C LEU A 55 -9.47 -4.71 -5.79
N ASP A 56 -9.23 -5.42 -6.88
CA ASP A 56 -8.50 -6.68 -6.87
C ASP A 56 -6.99 -6.44 -6.73
N GLU A 57 -6.26 -7.49 -6.36
CA GLU A 57 -4.80 -7.43 -6.38
C GLU A 57 -4.29 -7.21 -7.81
N GLY A 58 -3.45 -6.18 -8.00
CA GLY A 58 -2.92 -5.78 -9.30
C GLY A 58 -3.73 -4.71 -10.03
N ASP A 59 -4.96 -4.40 -9.60
CA ASP A 59 -5.69 -3.24 -10.12
C ASP A 59 -5.01 -1.93 -9.68
N ASP A 60 -4.78 -1.02 -10.64
CA ASP A 60 -4.24 0.31 -10.36
C ASP A 60 -5.21 1.40 -10.83
N PRO A 61 -5.97 2.05 -9.92
CA PRO A 61 -6.97 3.05 -10.28
C PRO A 61 -6.36 4.35 -10.83
N PHE A 62 -5.04 4.54 -10.68
CA PHE A 62 -4.30 5.66 -11.27
C PHE A 62 -3.84 5.38 -12.71
N LYS A 63 -3.95 4.14 -13.18
CA LYS A 63 -3.55 3.72 -14.53
C LYS A 63 -4.72 3.20 -15.36
N ASP A 64 -5.71 2.57 -14.72
CA ASP A 64 -6.89 2.00 -15.39
C ASP A 64 -8.19 2.46 -14.72
N GLU A 65 -9.01 3.20 -15.47
CA GLU A 65 -10.32 3.65 -15.00
C GLU A 65 -11.37 2.52 -15.01
N SER A 66 -11.12 1.42 -15.73
CA SER A 66 -12.07 0.31 -15.87
C SER A 66 -12.35 -0.40 -14.54
N CYS A 67 -11.41 -0.33 -13.59
CA CYS A 67 -11.53 -0.93 -12.27
C CYS A 67 -12.36 -0.09 -11.29
N TRP A 68 -12.67 1.18 -11.59
CA TRP A 68 -13.30 2.11 -10.63
C TRP A 68 -14.66 1.63 -10.13
N LYS A 69 -15.46 1.01 -11.00
CA LYS A 69 -16.78 0.45 -10.68
C LYS A 69 -16.73 -0.69 -9.66
N LYS A 70 -15.59 -1.39 -9.50
CA LYS A 70 -15.45 -2.51 -8.55
C LYS A 70 -15.54 -2.02 -7.11
N ALA A 71 -14.88 -0.90 -6.80
CA ALA A 71 -14.90 -0.28 -5.49
C ALA A 71 -16.13 0.66 -5.30
N ASN A 72 -16.74 1.12 -6.39
CA ASN A 72 -17.78 2.15 -6.38
C ASN A 72 -19.08 1.65 -7.03
N PRO A 73 -19.89 0.82 -6.37
CA PRO A 73 -21.11 0.24 -6.95
C PRO A 73 -22.20 1.29 -7.27
N SER A 74 -22.11 2.51 -6.74
CA SER A 74 -23.04 3.61 -7.02
C SER A 74 -22.52 4.62 -8.07
N LEU A 75 -21.39 4.33 -8.70
CA LEU A 75 -20.84 5.15 -9.79
C LEU A 75 -21.83 5.22 -10.96
N GLY A 76 -22.10 6.42 -11.46
CA GLY A 76 -23.12 6.70 -12.49
C GLY A 76 -24.55 6.80 -11.94
N HIS A 77 -24.74 6.66 -10.62
CA HIS A 77 -26.04 6.82 -9.96
C HIS A 77 -26.02 7.91 -8.89
N THR A 78 -25.01 7.91 -8.02
CA THR A 78 -24.88 8.89 -6.91
C THR A 78 -23.83 9.95 -7.22
N PHE A 79 -22.82 9.60 -8.00
CA PHE A 79 -21.79 10.51 -8.48
C PHE A 79 -21.24 10.00 -9.81
N GLU A 80 -20.64 10.92 -10.56
CA GLU A 80 -20.13 10.66 -11.90
C GLU A 80 -18.65 10.29 -11.91
N GLU A 81 -18.19 9.64 -12.97
CA GLU A 81 -16.77 9.33 -13.19
C GLU A 81 -15.87 10.58 -13.17
N SER A 82 -16.41 11.73 -13.55
CA SER A 82 -15.68 13.00 -13.52
C SER A 82 -15.14 13.34 -12.13
N TYR A 83 -15.87 13.01 -11.07
CA TYR A 83 -15.42 13.22 -9.69
C TYR A 83 -14.20 12.35 -9.36
N LEU A 84 -14.23 11.06 -9.68
CA LEU A 84 -13.09 10.16 -9.43
C LEU A 84 -11.87 10.56 -10.27
N ARG A 85 -12.09 10.95 -11.52
CA ARG A 85 -11.04 11.43 -12.42
C ARG A 85 -10.37 12.69 -11.87
N GLU A 86 -11.14 13.61 -11.30
CA GLU A 86 -10.61 14.78 -10.61
C GLU A 86 -9.77 14.38 -9.38
N GLN A 87 -10.29 13.49 -8.51
CA GLN A 87 -9.56 13.04 -7.33
C GLN A 87 -8.22 12.38 -7.69
N VAL A 88 -8.24 11.46 -8.66
CA VAL A 88 -7.04 10.77 -9.17
C VAL A 88 -6.05 11.80 -9.75
N THR A 89 -6.53 12.73 -10.58
CA THR A 89 -5.66 13.74 -11.22
C THR A 89 -4.99 14.62 -10.18
N GLN A 90 -5.73 15.12 -9.19
CA GLN A 90 -5.17 16.01 -8.18
C GLN A 90 -4.24 15.30 -7.19
N ALA A 91 -4.31 13.97 -7.09
CA ALA A 91 -3.46 13.17 -6.22
C ALA A 91 -2.12 12.78 -6.87
N ARG A 92 -2.00 12.87 -8.21
CA ARG A 92 -0.75 12.55 -8.91
C ARG A 92 0.40 13.41 -8.42
N GLY A 93 1.51 12.78 -8.07
CA GLY A 93 2.71 13.46 -7.56
C GLY A 93 2.61 13.91 -6.10
N MET A 94 1.52 13.57 -5.39
CA MET A 94 1.33 13.89 -3.97
C MET A 94 1.08 12.60 -3.18
N PRO A 95 2.12 11.95 -2.63
CA PRO A 95 1.99 10.63 -1.99
C PRO A 95 0.93 10.58 -0.87
N SER A 96 0.82 11.67 -0.10
CA SER A 96 -0.18 11.84 0.94
C SER A 96 -1.62 11.80 0.42
N LYS A 97 -1.87 12.53 -0.67
CA LYS A 97 -3.18 12.63 -1.31
C LYS A 97 -3.52 11.36 -2.09
N GLU A 98 -2.52 10.73 -2.71
CA GLU A 98 -2.65 9.42 -3.32
C GLU A 98 -3.10 8.37 -2.30
N SER A 99 -2.46 8.31 -1.13
CA SER A 99 -2.87 7.41 -0.04
C SER A 99 -4.33 7.63 0.39
N ILE A 100 -4.76 8.90 0.48
CA ILE A 100 -6.15 9.25 0.79
C ILE A 100 -7.12 8.76 -0.31
N VAL A 101 -6.81 9.00 -1.57
CA VAL A 101 -7.66 8.61 -2.71
C VAL A 101 -7.75 7.08 -2.83
N ARG A 102 -6.61 6.38 -2.76
CA ARG A 102 -6.58 4.90 -2.76
C ARG A 102 -7.47 4.32 -1.65
N ARG A 103 -7.41 4.92 -0.47
CA ARG A 103 -8.16 4.47 0.69
C ARG A 103 -9.65 4.80 0.61
N LEU A 104 -10.00 6.06 0.37
CA LEU A 104 -11.37 6.56 0.51
C LEU A 104 -12.22 6.40 -0.76
N ASN A 105 -11.60 6.44 -1.94
CA ASN A 105 -12.31 6.29 -3.22
C ASN A 105 -12.21 4.88 -3.80
N PHE A 106 -11.19 4.10 -3.43
CA PHE A 106 -10.92 2.79 -4.03
C PHE A 106 -10.81 1.65 -3.02
N CYS A 107 -11.08 1.91 -1.74
CA CYS A 107 -11.09 0.91 -0.67
C CYS A 107 -9.80 0.07 -0.61
N GLN A 108 -8.64 0.63 -0.96
CA GLN A 108 -7.35 -0.04 -0.82
C GLN A 108 -6.78 0.16 0.59
N TRP A 109 -6.33 -0.93 1.20
CA TRP A 109 -5.53 -0.87 2.42
C TRP A 109 -4.13 -0.39 2.08
N VAL A 110 -3.67 0.66 2.76
CA VAL A 110 -2.36 1.30 2.51
C VAL A 110 -1.43 1.06 3.70
N ASP A 111 -0.12 1.07 3.50
CA ASP A 111 0.83 0.81 4.60
C ASP A 111 1.13 2.05 5.46
N ALA A 112 0.89 3.25 4.94
CA ALA A 112 1.10 4.50 5.68
C ALA A 112 -0.03 5.51 5.42
N ALA A 113 -0.45 6.20 6.48
CA ALA A 113 -1.47 7.26 6.41
C ALA A 113 -1.00 8.48 5.62
N ASN A 114 0.29 8.81 5.72
CA ASN A 114 0.89 9.97 5.08
C ASN A 114 2.33 9.63 4.62
N PRO A 115 2.48 8.85 3.54
CA PRO A 115 3.80 8.46 3.07
C PRO A 115 4.57 9.70 2.57
N TRP A 116 5.86 9.78 2.89
CA TRP A 116 6.73 10.86 2.39
C TRP A 116 7.20 10.62 0.95
N MET A 117 7.18 9.36 0.50
CA MET A 117 7.58 8.90 -0.83
C MET A 117 6.57 7.85 -1.32
N SER A 118 6.26 7.84 -2.62
CA SER A 118 5.34 6.84 -3.18
C SER A 118 6.03 5.47 -3.31
N SER A 119 5.23 4.40 -3.24
CA SER A 119 5.73 3.04 -3.44
C SER A 119 6.34 2.87 -4.83
N ASP A 120 5.69 3.42 -5.87
CA ASP A 120 6.19 3.35 -7.25
C ASP A 120 7.58 3.98 -7.41
N VAL A 121 7.85 5.12 -6.73
CA VAL A 121 9.18 5.75 -6.77
C VAL A 121 10.21 4.88 -6.04
N TRP A 122 9.85 4.34 -4.87
CA TRP A 122 10.74 3.48 -4.11
C TRP A 122 11.08 2.18 -4.83
N MET A 123 10.06 1.47 -5.31
CA MET A 123 10.21 0.22 -6.05
C MET A 123 10.87 0.44 -7.41
N GLY A 124 10.66 1.60 -8.04
CA GLY A 124 11.34 1.97 -9.27
C GLY A 124 12.85 2.22 -9.11
N CYS A 125 13.35 2.37 -7.89
CA CYS A 125 14.78 2.43 -7.60
C CYS A 125 15.43 1.05 -7.43
N GLU A 126 14.65 -0.03 -7.41
CA GLU A 126 15.20 -1.39 -7.32
C GLU A 126 15.85 -1.78 -8.65
N GLU A 127 17.16 -2.01 -8.61
CA GLU A 127 17.95 -2.42 -9.76
C GLU A 127 18.88 -3.58 -9.38
N ASN A 128 18.98 -4.56 -10.28
CA ASN A 128 19.98 -5.61 -10.15
C ASN A 128 21.31 -5.09 -10.67
N PHE A 129 22.35 -5.19 -9.86
CA PHE A 129 23.72 -4.88 -10.26
C PHE A 129 24.64 -6.05 -9.88
N ASP A 130 25.76 -6.18 -10.58
CA ASP A 130 26.81 -7.12 -10.23
C ASP A 130 27.68 -6.51 -9.12
N PRO A 131 27.80 -7.13 -7.93
CA PRO A 131 28.64 -6.62 -6.85
C PRO A 131 30.11 -6.42 -7.24
N ASP A 132 30.62 -7.20 -8.20
CA ASP A 132 32.01 -7.09 -8.67
C ASP A 132 32.24 -5.73 -9.37
N GLU A 133 31.20 -5.10 -9.91
CA GLU A 133 31.28 -3.75 -10.49
C GLU A 133 31.48 -2.64 -9.46
N LEU A 134 31.36 -2.95 -8.16
CA LEU A 134 31.58 -1.99 -7.07
C LEU A 134 32.99 -2.07 -6.49
N GLU A 135 33.82 -3.02 -6.94
CA GLU A 135 35.18 -3.17 -6.44
C GLU A 135 36.04 -1.96 -6.84
N GLY A 136 36.61 -1.28 -5.83
CA GLY A 136 37.45 -0.10 -6.03
C GLY A 136 36.69 1.23 -6.10
N GLU A 137 35.36 1.21 -6.10
CA GLU A 137 34.54 2.43 -6.03
C GLU A 137 34.49 3.03 -4.61
N GLU A 138 34.24 4.33 -4.52
CA GLU A 138 34.12 5.02 -3.23
C GLU A 138 32.85 4.55 -2.50
N CYS A 139 33.03 4.07 -1.27
CA CYS A 139 31.98 3.45 -0.46
C CYS A 139 31.78 4.19 0.86
N TYR A 140 30.51 4.48 1.17
CA TYR A 140 30.05 5.06 2.42
C TYR A 140 29.21 4.02 3.17
N GLY A 141 29.77 3.47 4.24
CA GLY A 141 29.09 2.51 5.11
C GLY A 141 28.30 3.19 6.23
N GLY A 142 27.13 2.63 6.54
CA GLY A 142 26.31 2.97 7.69
C GLY A 142 25.93 1.72 8.47
N LEU A 143 25.78 1.85 9.79
CA LEU A 143 25.37 0.76 10.65
C LEU A 143 24.30 1.27 11.63
N ASP A 144 23.09 0.71 11.53
CA ASP A 144 22.01 0.94 12.47
C ASP A 144 22.01 -0.18 13.52
N LEU A 145 22.32 0.17 14.77
CA LEU A 145 22.51 -0.80 15.86
C LEU A 145 21.22 -0.97 16.67
N SER A 146 20.80 -2.22 16.84
CA SER A 146 19.67 -2.57 17.71
C SER A 146 20.06 -2.63 19.19
N GLY A 147 19.12 -2.28 20.07
CA GLY A 147 19.31 -2.38 21.52
C GLY A 147 19.27 -3.81 22.06
N SER A 148 18.09 -4.41 22.18
CA SER A 148 17.94 -5.73 22.83
C SER A 148 17.06 -6.75 22.12
N ARG A 149 16.08 -6.34 21.31
CA ARG A 149 15.20 -7.24 20.54
C ARG A 149 14.91 -6.80 19.11
N ASP A 150 15.47 -5.66 18.69
CA ASP A 150 15.31 -5.15 17.33
C ASP A 150 16.41 -5.69 16.41
N LEU A 151 16.29 -5.45 15.11
CA LEU A 151 17.28 -5.86 14.12
C LEU A 151 18.38 -4.80 13.98
N THR A 152 19.63 -5.26 13.89
CA THR A 152 20.77 -4.43 13.46
C THR A 152 20.85 -4.47 11.94
N ALA A 153 21.01 -3.30 11.30
CA ALA A 153 21.02 -3.16 9.85
C ALA A 153 22.29 -2.44 9.36
N PRO A 154 23.29 -3.17 8.84
CA PRO A 154 24.36 -2.59 8.05
C PRO A 154 23.87 -2.21 6.63
N GLY A 155 24.39 -1.11 6.09
CA GLY A 155 24.14 -0.68 4.72
C GLY A 155 25.35 0.03 4.13
N ALA A 156 25.51 -0.04 2.81
CA ALA A 156 26.59 0.63 2.09
C ALA A 156 26.06 1.39 0.88
N VAL A 157 26.62 2.57 0.63
CA VAL A 157 26.32 3.41 -0.53
C VAL A 157 27.58 3.59 -1.35
N PHE A 158 27.52 3.24 -2.63
CA PHE A 158 28.64 3.38 -3.56
C PHE A 158 28.33 4.51 -4.55
N SER A 159 29.27 5.43 -4.76
CA SER A 159 29.16 6.45 -5.80
C SER A 159 29.88 5.98 -7.06
N LYS A 160 29.12 5.45 -8.02
CA LYS A 160 29.67 4.98 -9.29
C LYS A 160 29.73 6.15 -10.27
N THR A 161 30.93 6.43 -10.79
CA THR A 161 31.11 7.44 -11.85
C THR A 161 31.15 6.74 -13.20
N THR A 162 30.08 6.83 -13.97
CA THR A 162 30.01 6.23 -15.31
C THR A 162 30.41 7.27 -16.35
N GLN A 163 31.47 7.01 -17.13
CA GLN A 163 31.75 7.82 -18.33
C GLN A 163 30.77 7.45 -19.44
N VAL A 164 29.95 8.41 -19.87
CA VAL A 164 29.09 8.25 -21.05
C VAL A 164 29.85 8.74 -22.29
N ALA A 165 29.67 8.06 -23.43
CA ALA A 165 30.32 8.40 -24.70
C ALA A 165 30.10 9.88 -25.05
N GLY A 166 31.18 10.67 -25.07
CA GLY A 166 31.14 12.13 -25.23
C GLY A 166 31.80 12.93 -24.10
N GLY A 167 32.32 12.27 -23.05
CA GLY A 167 33.06 12.94 -21.97
C GLY A 167 32.18 13.54 -20.87
N VAL A 168 30.89 13.17 -20.84
CA VAL A 168 29.97 13.53 -19.76
C VAL A 168 30.09 12.45 -18.68
N LEU A 169 30.22 12.87 -17.41
CA LEU A 169 30.20 11.98 -16.25
C LEU A 169 28.75 11.88 -15.76
N ASP A 170 28.20 10.67 -15.72
CA ASP A 170 26.95 10.39 -15.01
C ASP A 170 27.30 9.78 -13.63
N THR A 171 26.70 10.30 -12.56
CA THR A 171 26.98 9.84 -11.20
C THR A 171 25.75 9.13 -10.67
N GLN A 172 25.80 7.80 -10.60
CA GLN A 172 24.75 6.99 -10.00
C GLN A 172 25.15 6.54 -8.60
N ARG A 173 24.20 6.56 -7.66
CA ARG A 173 24.40 6.10 -6.28
C ARG A 173 23.68 4.79 -6.08
N TYR A 174 24.43 3.74 -5.78
CA TYR A 174 23.88 2.40 -5.54
C TYR A 174 23.82 2.13 -4.04
N LEU A 175 22.71 1.53 -3.59
CA LEU A 175 22.52 1.15 -2.19
C LEU A 175 22.58 -0.39 -2.11
N ALA A 176 23.66 -0.92 -1.55
CA ALA A 176 23.84 -2.35 -1.37
C ALA A 176 23.27 -2.78 -0.01
N ARG A 177 22.35 -3.75 0.00
CA ARG A 177 21.92 -4.42 1.22
C ARG A 177 22.87 -5.57 1.51
N THR A 178 23.55 -5.50 2.66
CA THR A 178 24.23 -6.66 3.23
C THR A 178 23.21 -7.48 4.02
N GLY A 179 23.13 -8.78 3.72
CA GLY A 179 22.11 -9.71 4.21
C GLY A 179 22.08 -9.94 5.72
#